data_AF-A0A6I5ZTA2-F1
#
_entry.id   AF-A0A6I5ZTA2-F1
#
_cell.length_a   1.000
_cell.length_b   1.000
_cell.length_c   1.000
_cell.angle_alpha   90.00
_cell.angle_beta   90.00
_cell.angle_gamma   90.00
#
_symmetry.space_group_name_H-M   'P 1'
#
loop_
_entity.id
_entity.type
_entity.pdbx_description
1 polymer ?
#
loop_
_entity_poly.entity_id
_entity_poly.type
_entity_poly.pdbx_seq_one_letter_code
_entity_poly.pdbx_strand_id
1 'polypeptide(L)'
;MGMMTSLRRLSKKRPVLGILFVVVLSIGLIGSYAIFASPKAPVVPQETREPAADAAQQAEALQKAAQEQISQLETEISNLQKELQAKPNDVATILKLGDNQYHLGTIYLFVNSDQAKATASFKAAVNSYQQVLKLNPQEKGINLRLAGAALYAGDEKLAEDNFQAAIKADPGDNNARITYGMYLASMKGDLQGAIDQWQEILKHNPDKELADQVQEMIKQAEAAKQKASEPGGGQSRKTEEQQAGK
;
A
#
# COMPACT_ATOMS: atom_id res chain seq x y z
N MET A 1 0.31 19.78 -51.87
CA MET A 1 1.69 19.53 -51.39
C MET A 1 1.62 19.53 -49.86
N GLY A 2 1.28 18.39 -49.26
CA GLY A 2 1.06 18.26 -47.81
C GLY A 2 2.28 17.68 -47.13
N MET A 3 2.92 18.46 -46.25
CA MET A 3 3.96 17.97 -45.34
C MET A 3 3.30 17.63 -44.01
N MET A 4 3.10 16.33 -43.74
CA MET A 4 2.90 15.82 -42.38
C MET A 4 4.23 15.27 -41.89
N THR A 5 4.84 15.96 -40.94
CA THR A 5 6.10 15.54 -40.32
C THR A 5 5.90 15.28 -38.83
N SER A 6 6.40 14.10 -38.42
CA SER A 6 6.85 13.68 -37.09
C SER A 6 5.82 13.45 -35.96
N LEU A 7 5.51 12.17 -35.79
CA LEU A 7 5.75 11.36 -34.59
C LEU A 7 6.05 12.09 -33.26
N ARG A 8 5.18 11.90 -32.27
CA ARG A 8 5.57 11.83 -30.86
C ARG A 8 5.23 10.46 -30.28
N ARG A 9 6.28 9.69 -30.01
CA ARG A 9 6.30 8.60 -29.02
C ARG A 9 6.39 9.21 -27.61
N LEU A 10 6.12 8.36 -26.61
CA LEU A 10 6.20 8.51 -25.14
C LEU A 10 4.82 8.72 -24.50
N SER A 11 4.38 7.99 -23.48
CA SER A 11 4.88 6.78 -22.80
C SER A 11 3.69 6.22 -22.02
N LYS A 12 3.24 5.00 -22.31
CA LYS A 12 2.08 4.37 -21.65
C LYS A 12 2.53 3.87 -20.26
N LYS A 13 2.31 4.65 -19.19
CA LYS A 13 2.39 4.13 -17.82
C LYS A 13 1.24 3.13 -17.66
N ARG A 14 1.59 1.86 -17.40
CA ARG A 14 0.63 0.80 -17.08
C ARG A 14 0.45 0.75 -15.57
N PRO A 15 -0.77 0.80 -15.02
CA PRO A 15 -0.97 0.38 -13.64
C PRO A 15 -0.91 -1.14 -13.60
N VAL A 16 0.14 -1.69 -12.97
CA VAL A 16 0.16 -3.09 -12.51
C VAL A 16 -0.67 -3.13 -11.24
N LEU A 17 -1.99 -3.10 -11.40
CA LEU A 17 -2.95 -3.30 -10.31
C LEU A 17 -3.48 -4.73 -10.43
N GLY A 18 -2.67 -5.69 -9.97
CA GLY A 18 -2.97 -7.12 -10.12
C GLY A 18 -2.39 -8.01 -9.03
N ILE A 19 -1.88 -7.43 -7.94
CA ILE A 19 -1.58 -8.12 -6.67
C ILE A 19 -1.97 -7.18 -5.52
N LEU A 20 -3.20 -6.67 -5.58
CA LEU A 20 -3.82 -5.89 -4.53
C LEU A 20 -5.18 -6.54 -4.29
N PHE A 21 -5.47 -6.82 -3.01
CA PHE A 21 -6.62 -7.57 -2.49
C PHE A 21 -6.44 -9.08 -2.30
N VAL A 22 -5.63 -9.44 -1.31
CA VAL A 22 -6.03 -10.52 -0.39
C VAL A 22 -5.95 -9.96 1.03
N VAL A 23 -6.97 -9.18 1.39
CA VAL A 23 -7.77 -9.21 2.63
C VAL A 23 -8.78 -8.06 2.46
N VAL A 24 -10.05 -8.32 2.77
CA VAL A 24 -11.26 -7.51 2.48
C VAL A 24 -11.86 -7.70 1.08
N LEU A 25 -12.19 -8.93 0.72
CA LEU A 25 -13.41 -9.24 -0.05
C LEU A 25 -13.90 -10.64 0.38
N SER A 26 -14.45 -10.71 1.58
CA SER A 26 -15.24 -11.87 2.03
C SER A 26 -16.64 -11.40 2.35
N ILE A 27 -17.42 -11.07 1.31
CA ILE A 27 -18.88 -11.24 1.21
C ILE A 27 -19.19 -11.00 -0.27
N GLY A 28 -19.73 -12.01 -0.97
CA GLY A 28 -20.14 -11.86 -2.36
C GLY A 28 -20.11 -13.12 -3.23
N LEU A 29 -19.82 -14.31 -2.69
CA LEU A 29 -19.94 -15.57 -3.43
C LEU A 29 -20.71 -16.61 -2.62
N ILE A 30 -21.99 -16.35 -2.37
CA ILE A 30 -22.96 -17.43 -2.11
C ILE A 30 -24.18 -17.13 -2.97
N GLY A 31 -24.22 -17.72 -4.16
CA GLY A 31 -25.31 -17.48 -5.10
C GLY A 31 -25.32 -18.43 -6.28
N SER A 32 -24.86 -19.68 -6.13
CA SER A 32 -25.14 -20.72 -7.13
C SER A 32 -25.06 -22.12 -6.53
N TYR A 33 -26.05 -22.49 -5.71
CA TYR A 33 -26.31 -23.90 -5.49
C TYR A 33 -27.81 -24.20 -5.54
N ALA A 34 -28.14 -25.06 -6.52
CA ALA A 34 -29.25 -25.99 -6.56
C ALA A 34 -30.68 -25.44 -6.73
N ILE A 35 -31.11 -25.42 -8.00
CA ILE A 35 -32.48 -25.80 -8.37
C ILE A 35 -32.56 -27.32 -8.26
N PHE A 36 -33.18 -27.86 -7.21
CA PHE A 36 -33.84 -29.17 -7.23
C PHE A 36 -35.03 -29.16 -6.27
N ALA A 37 -36.17 -29.61 -6.80
CA ALA A 37 -37.50 -29.42 -6.24
C ALA A 37 -37.82 -30.30 -5.02
N SER A 38 -38.62 -29.75 -4.09
CA SER A 38 -39.59 -30.49 -3.26
C SER A 38 -40.68 -29.53 -2.75
N PRO A 39 -41.98 -29.89 -2.78
CA PRO A 39 -43.04 -28.99 -2.36
C PRO A 39 -43.34 -29.13 -0.86
N LYS A 40 -43.69 -28.00 -0.24
CA LYS A 40 -44.26 -27.80 1.11
C LYS A 40 -43.27 -27.56 2.26
N ALA A 41 -42.80 -26.32 2.34
CA ALA A 41 -42.55 -25.65 3.62
C ALA A 41 -43.20 -24.26 3.56
N PRO A 42 -43.79 -23.75 4.66
CA PRO A 42 -44.37 -22.41 4.67
C PRO A 42 -43.27 -21.37 4.47
N VAL A 43 -43.44 -20.53 3.45
CA VAL A 43 -42.58 -19.40 3.16
C VAL A 43 -42.74 -18.40 4.30
N VAL A 44 -41.78 -18.37 5.22
CA VAL A 44 -41.57 -17.18 6.07
C VAL A 44 -41.19 -16.05 5.11
N PRO A 45 -41.87 -14.89 5.11
CA PRO A 45 -41.43 -13.76 4.31
C PRO A 45 -40.02 -13.40 4.75
N GLN A 46 -39.02 -13.78 3.96
CA GLN A 46 -37.72 -13.14 4.05
C GLN A 46 -37.98 -11.71 3.58
N GLU A 47 -37.96 -10.75 4.52
CA GLU A 47 -37.81 -9.35 4.17
C GLU A 47 -36.59 -9.25 3.27
N THR A 48 -36.83 -9.09 1.97
CA THR A 48 -35.82 -8.84 0.96
C THR A 48 -35.30 -7.42 1.18
N ARG A 49 -34.48 -7.21 2.22
CA ARG A 49 -33.56 -6.08 2.20
C ARG A 49 -32.55 -6.37 1.10
N GLU A 50 -32.58 -5.57 0.05
CA GLU A 50 -31.65 -5.69 -1.07
C GLU A 50 -30.21 -5.53 -0.55
N PRO A 51 -29.34 -6.56 -0.66
CA PRO A 51 -27.95 -6.49 -0.19
C PRO A 51 -27.15 -5.31 -0.77
N ALA A 52 -27.59 -4.78 -1.91
CA ALA A 52 -26.99 -3.61 -2.56
C ALA A 52 -27.29 -2.28 -1.84
N ALA A 53 -28.45 -2.14 -1.20
CA ALA A 53 -28.82 -0.93 -0.46
C ALA A 53 -27.97 -0.78 0.80
N ASP A 54 -27.73 -1.89 1.51
CA ASP A 54 -26.88 -1.93 2.70
C ASP A 54 -25.41 -1.65 2.34
N ALA A 55 -24.92 -2.15 1.20
CA ALA A 55 -23.55 -1.89 0.73
C ALA A 55 -23.33 -0.43 0.32
N ALA A 56 -24.31 0.20 -0.35
CA ALA A 56 -24.23 1.61 -0.73
C ALA A 56 -24.21 2.53 0.51
N GLN A 57 -25.06 2.25 1.50
CA GLN A 57 -25.08 2.99 2.76
C GLN A 57 -23.77 2.85 3.54
N GLN A 58 -23.18 1.66 3.56
CA GLN A 58 -21.88 1.44 4.19
C GLN A 58 -20.76 2.20 3.49
N ALA A 59 -20.75 2.22 2.15
CA ALA A 59 -19.79 2.99 1.37
C ALA A 59 -19.91 4.50 1.65
N GLU A 60 -21.13 5.02 1.71
CA GLU A 60 -21.40 6.42 2.05
C GLU A 60 -20.93 6.75 3.49
N ALA A 61 -21.21 5.89 4.45
CA ALA A 61 -20.77 6.06 5.83
C ALA A 61 -19.24 6.08 5.96
N LEU A 62 -18.55 5.18 5.26
CA LEU A 62 -17.08 5.15 5.19
C LEU A 62 -16.53 6.44 4.58
N GLN A 63 -17.13 6.92 3.50
CA GLN A 63 -16.70 8.15 2.83
C GLN A 63 -16.90 9.38 3.72
N LYS A 64 -18.02 9.44 4.45
CA LYS A 64 -18.28 10.51 5.41
C LYS A 64 -17.29 10.49 6.58
N ALA A 65 -17.05 9.31 7.16
CA ALA A 65 -16.07 9.16 8.24
C ALA A 65 -14.66 9.56 7.79
N ALA A 66 -14.26 9.21 6.56
CA ALA A 66 -13.00 9.63 5.99
C ALA A 66 -12.92 11.15 5.80
N GLN A 67 -14.01 11.79 5.36
CA GLN A 67 -14.05 13.25 5.22
C GLN A 67 -13.91 13.98 6.56
N GLU A 68 -14.52 13.45 7.61
CA GLU A 68 -14.35 13.96 8.99
C GLU A 68 -12.90 13.80 9.46
N GLN A 69 -12.29 12.64 9.24
CA GLN A 69 -10.88 12.39 9.58
C GLN A 69 -9.93 13.31 8.81
N ILE A 70 -10.15 13.52 7.51
CA ILE A 70 -9.37 14.46 6.69
C ILE A 70 -9.44 15.86 7.28
N SER A 71 -10.65 16.35 7.61
CA SER A 71 -10.82 17.68 8.17
C SER A 71 -10.10 17.85 9.52
N GLN A 72 -10.13 16.82 10.35
CA GLN A 72 -9.39 16.79 11.63
C GLN A 72 -7.87 16.83 11.40
N LEU A 73 -7.36 15.99 10.49
CA LEU A 73 -5.94 15.95 10.14
C LEU A 73 -5.46 17.27 9.54
N GLU A 74 -6.23 17.89 8.64
CA GLU A 74 -5.89 19.19 8.05
C GLU A 74 -5.82 20.30 9.10
N THR A 75 -6.76 20.28 10.06
CA THR A 75 -6.77 21.21 11.19
C THR A 75 -5.54 21.00 12.08
N GLU A 76 -5.22 19.75 12.41
CA GLU A 76 -4.06 19.42 13.23
C GLU A 76 -2.75 19.78 12.54
N ILE A 77 -2.61 19.47 11.24
CA ILE A 77 -1.46 19.86 10.42
C ILE A 77 -1.29 21.39 10.44
N SER A 78 -2.38 22.14 10.27
CA SER A 78 -2.34 23.61 10.33
C SER A 78 -1.87 24.12 11.68
N ASN A 79 -2.32 23.50 12.78
CA ASN A 79 -1.93 23.88 14.13
C ASN A 79 -0.45 23.55 14.41
N LEU A 80 0.02 22.37 14.00
CA LEU A 80 1.43 21.98 14.11
C LEU A 80 2.34 22.91 13.31
N GLN A 81 1.93 23.31 12.11
CA GLN A 81 2.65 24.29 11.31
C GLN A 81 2.76 25.65 12.02
N LYS A 82 1.69 26.11 12.69
CA LYS A 82 1.74 27.34 13.50
C LYS A 82 2.68 27.19 14.70
N GLU A 83 2.67 26.05 15.39
CA GLU A 83 3.60 25.80 16.49
C GLU A 83 5.07 25.84 16.03
N LEU A 84 5.36 25.26 14.86
CA LEU A 84 6.70 25.29 14.26
C LEU A 84 7.13 26.69 13.82
N GLN A 85 6.21 27.65 13.62
CA GLN A 85 6.61 29.05 13.41
C GLN A 85 7.27 29.64 14.67
N ALA A 86 6.82 29.23 15.86
CA ALA A 86 7.40 29.65 17.13
C ALA A 86 8.61 28.79 17.54
N LYS A 87 8.60 27.49 17.19
CA LYS A 87 9.64 26.51 17.55
C LYS A 87 10.09 25.70 16.31
N PRO A 88 10.86 26.29 15.38
CA PRO A 88 11.11 25.68 14.06
C PRO A 88 11.92 24.38 14.08
N ASN A 89 12.63 24.10 15.17
CA ASN A 89 13.46 22.89 15.32
C ASN A 89 12.91 21.92 16.39
N ASP A 90 11.64 22.06 16.78
CA ASP A 90 11.03 21.13 17.74
C ASP A 90 10.77 19.78 17.07
N VAL A 91 11.71 18.84 17.27
CA VAL A 91 11.73 17.52 16.63
C VAL A 91 10.44 16.76 16.84
N ALA A 92 9.86 16.81 18.05
CA ALA A 92 8.62 16.10 18.37
C ALA A 92 7.44 16.62 17.53
N THR A 93 7.35 17.94 17.36
CA THR A 93 6.31 18.57 16.55
C THR A 93 6.50 18.31 15.06
N ILE A 94 7.75 18.32 14.56
CA ILE A 94 8.05 17.97 13.16
C ILE A 94 7.71 16.50 12.88
N LEU A 95 8.04 15.59 13.80
CA LEU A 95 7.71 14.18 13.68
C LEU A 95 6.19 13.98 13.62
N LYS A 96 5.44 14.61 14.53
CA LYS A 96 3.97 14.56 14.53
C LYS A 96 3.36 15.14 13.25
N LEU A 97 3.95 16.21 12.72
CA LEU A 97 3.55 16.78 11.43
C LEU A 97 3.75 15.77 10.30
N GLY A 98 4.90 15.10 10.25
CA GLY A 98 5.19 14.05 9.27
C GLY A 98 4.21 12.87 9.35
N ASP A 99 3.91 12.41 10.57
CA ASP A 99 2.98 11.31 10.82
C ASP A 99 1.57 11.63 10.32
N ASN A 100 1.08 12.85 10.61
CA ASN A 100 -0.23 13.30 10.15
C ASN A 100 -0.28 13.51 8.63
N GLN A 101 0.79 14.02 8.02
CA GLN A 101 0.89 14.12 6.56
C GLN A 101 0.90 12.75 5.88
N TYR A 102 1.59 11.77 6.47
CA TYR A 102 1.57 10.39 5.98
C TYR A 102 0.16 9.81 6.07
N HIS A 103 -0.49 9.94 7.23
CA HIS A 103 -1.86 9.46 7.43
C HIS A 103 -2.84 10.11 6.46
N LEU A 104 -2.77 11.42 6.28
CA LEU A 104 -3.58 12.14 5.28
C LEU A 104 -3.35 11.59 3.87
N GLY A 105 -2.10 11.30 3.51
CA GLY A 105 -1.75 10.67 2.24
C GLY A 105 -2.38 9.28 2.07
N THR A 106 -2.42 8.46 3.13
CA THR A 106 -3.04 7.14 3.09
C THR A 106 -4.55 7.21 2.90
N ILE A 107 -5.25 8.14 3.57
CA ILE A 107 -6.70 8.28 3.41
C ILE A 107 -7.01 8.72 1.97
N TYR A 108 -6.27 9.72 1.46
CA TYR A 108 -6.44 10.14 0.07
C TYR A 108 -6.20 9.01 -0.93
N LEU A 109 -5.20 8.16 -0.68
CA LEU A 109 -4.87 7.05 -1.58
C LEU A 109 -5.92 5.93 -1.53
N PHE A 110 -6.25 5.43 -0.34
CA PHE A 110 -7.00 4.18 -0.19
C PHE A 110 -8.51 4.37 -0.04
N VAL A 111 -8.96 5.54 0.41
CA VAL A 111 -10.39 5.81 0.64
C VAL A 111 -10.94 6.72 -0.44
N ASN A 112 -10.28 7.85 -0.71
CA ASN A 112 -10.77 8.81 -1.71
C ASN A 112 -10.32 8.49 -3.13
N SER A 113 -9.34 7.61 -3.31
CA SER A 113 -8.69 7.35 -4.60
C SER A 113 -8.14 8.62 -5.27
N ASP A 114 -7.76 9.63 -4.48
CA ASP A 114 -7.15 10.88 -4.93
C ASP A 114 -5.62 10.74 -4.92
N GLN A 115 -5.08 10.19 -6.01
CA GLN A 115 -3.65 9.96 -6.19
C GLN A 115 -2.83 11.26 -6.08
N ALA A 116 -3.37 12.39 -6.53
CA ALA A 116 -2.65 13.66 -6.57
C ALA A 116 -2.45 14.21 -5.15
N LYS A 117 -3.53 14.26 -4.36
CA LYS A 117 -3.45 14.67 -2.95
C LYS A 117 -2.67 13.70 -2.10
N ALA A 118 -2.80 12.40 -2.37
CA ALA A 118 -1.99 11.37 -1.72
C ALA A 118 -0.49 11.64 -1.95
N THR A 119 -0.07 11.75 -3.21
CA THR A 119 1.34 12.02 -3.57
C THR A 119 1.86 13.31 -2.95
N ALA A 120 1.05 14.38 -2.93
CA ALA A 120 1.42 15.64 -2.31
C ALA A 120 1.62 15.50 -0.79
N SER A 121 0.73 14.78 -0.12
CA SER A 121 0.79 14.55 1.33
C SER A 121 1.99 13.69 1.72
N PHE A 122 2.28 12.63 0.95
CA PHE A 122 3.48 11.81 1.16
C PHE A 122 4.78 12.59 0.93
N LYS A 123 4.83 13.48 -0.07
CA LYS A 123 5.99 14.38 -0.25
C LYS A 123 6.16 15.34 0.92
N ALA A 124 5.07 15.84 1.49
CA ALA A 124 5.13 16.66 2.70
C ALA A 124 5.70 15.85 3.88
N ALA A 125 5.24 14.61 4.07
CA ALA A 125 5.75 13.70 5.09
C ALA A 125 7.26 13.41 4.92
N VAL A 126 7.71 13.16 3.68
CA VAL A 126 9.14 13.01 3.34
C VAL A 126 9.95 14.21 3.84
N ASN A 127 9.49 15.44 3.55
CA ASN A 127 10.19 16.65 3.98
C ASN A 127 10.26 16.77 5.51
N SER A 128 9.17 16.45 6.22
CA SER A 128 9.13 16.46 7.68
C SER A 128 10.08 15.42 8.27
N TYR A 129 10.06 14.18 7.76
CA TYR A 129 10.95 13.12 8.25
C TYR A 129 12.42 13.38 7.94
N GLN A 130 12.75 13.98 6.79
CA GLN A 130 14.12 14.42 6.50
C GLN A 130 14.60 15.50 7.48
N GLN A 131 13.72 16.41 7.90
CA GLN A 131 14.04 17.39 8.94
C GLN A 131 14.28 16.73 10.30
N VAL A 132 13.43 15.77 10.69
CA VAL A 132 13.64 14.97 11.90
C VAL A 132 14.98 14.25 11.85
N LEU A 133 15.30 13.55 10.75
CA LEU A 133 16.57 12.84 10.59
C LEU A 133 17.77 13.79 10.65
N LYS A 134 17.64 15.02 10.14
CA LYS A 134 18.70 16.04 10.22
C LYS A 134 18.92 16.57 11.64
N LEU A 135 17.85 16.79 12.39
CA LEU A 135 17.89 17.35 13.75
C LEU A 135 18.20 16.29 14.81
N ASN A 136 17.69 15.08 14.62
CA ASN A 136 17.91 13.91 15.45
C ASN A 136 18.22 12.66 14.59
N PRO A 137 19.50 12.45 14.21
CA PRO A 137 19.90 11.30 13.40
C PRO A 137 19.66 9.92 14.04
N GLN A 138 19.41 9.88 15.36
CA GLN A 138 19.15 8.66 16.12
C GLN A 138 17.66 8.44 16.42
N GLU A 139 16.77 9.23 15.80
CA GLU A 139 15.34 9.06 15.97
C GLU A 139 14.92 7.65 15.55
N LYS A 140 14.29 6.91 16.48
CA LYS A 140 14.01 5.50 16.28
C LYS A 140 12.99 5.31 15.15
N GLY A 141 13.33 4.45 14.19
CA GLY A 141 12.44 4.11 13.08
C GLY A 141 12.23 5.23 12.06
N ILE A 142 12.95 6.36 12.14
CA ILE A 142 12.76 7.48 11.19
C ILE A 142 13.09 7.07 9.75
N ASN A 143 14.11 6.25 9.55
CA ASN A 143 14.47 5.73 8.23
C ASN A 143 13.33 4.87 7.66
N LEU A 144 12.67 4.04 8.47
CA LEU A 144 11.54 3.24 8.00
C LEU A 144 10.32 4.11 7.64
N ARG A 145 10.01 5.14 8.45
CA ARG A 145 8.95 6.12 8.15
C ARG A 145 9.25 6.89 6.86
N LEU A 146 10.49 7.33 6.68
CA LEU A 146 10.95 8.01 5.47
C LEU A 146 10.88 7.09 4.24
N ALA A 147 11.25 5.81 4.39
CA ALA A 147 11.15 4.83 3.32
C ALA A 147 9.70 4.64 2.84
N GLY A 148 8.76 4.45 3.77
CA GLY A 148 7.34 4.33 3.45
C GLY A 148 6.78 5.59 2.79
N ALA A 149 7.09 6.78 3.31
CA ALA A 149 6.63 8.03 2.71
C ALA A 149 7.22 8.25 1.30
N ALA A 150 8.51 7.97 1.12
CA ALA A 150 9.20 8.10 -0.17
C ALA A 150 8.60 7.15 -1.22
N LEU A 151 8.26 5.91 -0.82
CA LEU A 151 7.61 4.94 -1.69
C LEU A 151 6.30 5.49 -2.27
N TYR A 152 5.39 5.95 -1.41
CA TYR A 152 4.10 6.47 -1.86
C TYR A 152 4.20 7.86 -2.51
N ALA A 153 5.28 8.60 -2.26
CA ALA A 153 5.63 9.82 -2.98
C ALA A 153 6.17 9.56 -4.41
N GLY A 154 6.49 8.29 -4.72
CA GLY A 154 7.06 7.87 -6.01
C GLY A 154 8.58 8.04 -6.11
N ASP A 155 9.28 8.25 -5.00
CA ASP A 155 10.74 8.31 -4.94
C ASP A 155 11.30 6.96 -4.49
N GLU A 156 11.34 6.00 -5.43
CA GLU A 156 11.81 4.64 -5.17
C GLU A 156 13.26 4.59 -4.68
N LYS A 157 14.13 5.47 -5.19
CA LYS A 157 15.54 5.46 -4.80
C LYS A 157 15.68 5.89 -3.34
N LEU A 158 14.99 6.97 -2.95
CA LEU A 158 15.00 7.42 -1.56
C LEU A 158 14.39 6.36 -0.63
N ALA A 159 13.33 5.67 -1.07
CA ALA A 159 12.74 4.57 -0.30
C ALA A 159 13.74 3.45 -0.04
N GLU A 160 14.41 2.97 -1.09
CA GLU A 160 15.43 1.92 -1.05
C GLU A 160 16.59 2.27 -0.11
N ASP A 161 17.17 3.46 -0.28
CA ASP A 161 18.29 3.94 0.55
C ASP A 161 17.89 3.95 2.05
N ASN A 162 16.64 4.31 2.35
CA ASN A 162 16.14 4.40 3.72
C ASN A 162 15.71 3.05 4.31
N PHE A 163 15.22 2.10 3.53
CA PHE A 163 15.02 0.72 4.00
C PHE A 163 16.35 0.10 4.44
N GLN A 164 17.39 0.24 3.62
CA GLN A 164 18.72 -0.25 3.93
C GLN A 164 19.30 0.47 5.17
N ALA A 165 19.10 1.78 5.29
CA ALA A 165 19.52 2.53 6.47
C ALA A 165 18.79 2.09 7.75
N ALA A 166 17.48 1.79 7.67
CA ALA A 166 16.71 1.27 8.81
C ALA A 166 17.27 -0.08 9.29
N ILE A 167 17.48 -1.03 8.37
CA ILE A 167 18.03 -2.36 8.69
C ILE A 167 19.47 -2.26 9.22
N LYS A 168 20.27 -1.33 8.70
CA LYS A 168 21.64 -1.10 9.21
C LYS A 168 21.65 -0.51 10.62
N ALA A 169 20.70 0.39 10.92
CA ALA A 169 20.61 1.04 12.21
C ALA A 169 20.14 0.07 13.31
N ASP A 170 19.18 -0.79 13.00
CA ASP A 170 18.73 -1.86 13.88
C ASP A 170 18.57 -3.18 13.10
N PRO A 171 19.60 -4.03 13.09
CA PRO A 171 19.54 -5.32 12.39
C PRO A 171 18.47 -6.28 12.93
N GLY A 172 18.00 -6.05 14.17
CA GLY A 172 16.94 -6.81 14.84
C GLY A 172 15.54 -6.24 14.65
N ASP A 173 15.39 -5.10 13.96
CA ASP A 173 14.08 -4.57 13.58
C ASP A 173 13.47 -5.42 12.47
N ASN A 174 12.75 -6.46 12.87
CA ASN A 174 12.03 -7.35 11.96
C ASN A 174 11.00 -6.58 11.11
N ASN A 175 10.43 -5.48 11.62
CA ASN A 175 9.45 -4.70 10.88
C ASN A 175 10.09 -4.01 9.65
N ALA A 176 11.34 -3.53 9.79
CA ALA A 176 12.08 -2.98 8.66
C ALA A 176 12.33 -4.02 7.57
N ARG A 177 12.74 -5.25 7.95
CA ARG A 177 12.96 -6.36 7.02
C ARG A 177 11.68 -6.84 6.34
N ILE A 178 10.59 -6.97 7.10
CA ILE A 178 9.28 -7.35 6.54
C ILE A 178 8.83 -6.32 5.51
N THR A 179 8.81 -5.04 5.90
CA THR A 179 8.33 -3.95 5.04
C THR A 179 9.18 -3.83 3.77
N TYR A 180 10.50 -3.95 3.89
CA TYR A 180 11.40 -3.92 2.74
C TYR A 180 11.19 -5.13 1.82
N GLY A 181 11.04 -6.33 2.37
CA GLY A 181 10.71 -7.53 1.58
C GLY A 181 9.36 -7.41 0.85
N MET A 182 8.34 -6.85 1.51
CA MET A 182 7.05 -6.58 0.86
C MET A 182 7.17 -5.59 -0.30
N TYR A 183 8.00 -4.54 -0.13
CA TYR A 183 8.30 -3.58 -1.19
C TYR A 183 9.01 -4.25 -2.38
N LEU A 184 10.06 -5.05 -2.13
CA LEU A 184 10.79 -5.78 -3.16
C LEU A 184 9.85 -6.71 -3.95
N ALA A 185 9.02 -7.49 -3.26
CA ALA A 185 8.09 -8.41 -3.89
C ALA A 185 7.02 -7.68 -4.72
N SER A 186 6.38 -6.66 -4.15
CA SER A 186 5.15 -6.09 -4.70
C SER A 186 5.41 -4.97 -5.71
N MET A 187 6.41 -4.13 -5.46
CA MET A 187 6.68 -2.93 -6.26
C MET A 187 7.82 -3.15 -7.25
N LYS A 188 8.86 -3.89 -6.85
CA LYS A 188 10.01 -4.19 -7.73
C LYS A 188 9.84 -5.49 -8.50
N GLY A 189 8.95 -6.38 -8.05
CA GLY A 189 8.85 -7.74 -8.58
C GLY A 189 10.09 -8.59 -8.26
N ASP A 190 10.94 -8.15 -7.33
CA ASP A 190 12.11 -8.86 -6.87
C ASP A 190 11.71 -9.83 -5.76
N LEU A 191 11.10 -10.94 -6.17
CA LEU A 191 10.69 -12.01 -5.27
C LEU A 191 11.88 -12.66 -4.56
N GLN A 192 13.05 -12.71 -5.19
CA GLN A 192 14.22 -13.29 -4.56
C GLN A 192 14.77 -12.37 -3.46
N GLY A 193 14.92 -11.08 -3.75
CA GLY A 193 15.33 -10.12 -2.74
C GLY A 193 14.38 -10.08 -1.54
N ALA A 194 13.06 -10.20 -1.79
CA ALA A 194 12.07 -10.31 -0.72
C ALA A 194 12.29 -11.54 0.18
N ILE A 195 12.48 -12.71 -0.44
CA ILE A 195 12.78 -13.96 0.28
C ILE A 195 14.06 -13.81 1.10
N ASP A 196 15.11 -13.20 0.55
CA ASP A 196 16.38 -13.01 1.25
C ASP A 196 16.19 -12.15 2.52
N GLN A 197 15.40 -11.06 2.45
CA GLN A 197 15.10 -10.24 3.63
C GLN A 197 14.32 -11.00 4.71
N TRP A 198 13.35 -11.82 4.31
CA TRP A 198 12.54 -12.61 5.21
C TRP A 198 13.31 -13.78 5.84
N GLN A 199 14.22 -14.40 5.09
CA GLN A 199 15.10 -15.44 5.61
C GLN A 199 16.05 -14.92 6.70
N GLU A 200 16.50 -13.66 6.62
CA GLU A 200 17.29 -13.05 7.69
C GLU A 200 16.53 -12.98 9.01
N ILE A 201 15.21 -12.74 8.99
CA ILE A 201 14.38 -12.74 10.21
C ILE A 201 14.45 -14.10 10.89
N LEU A 202 14.34 -15.19 10.12
CA LEU A 202 14.38 -16.56 10.64
C LEU A 202 15.74 -16.93 11.25
N LYS A 203 16.84 -16.27 10.87
CA LYS A 203 18.18 -16.50 11.43
C LYS A 203 18.35 -15.93 12.84
N HIS A 204 17.47 -15.01 13.25
CA HIS A 204 17.57 -14.29 14.52
C HIS A 204 16.62 -14.83 15.61
N ASN A 205 16.24 -16.10 15.52
CA ASN A 205 15.36 -16.79 16.49
C ASN A 205 14.08 -15.98 16.82
N PRO A 206 13.22 -15.72 15.83
CA PRO A 206 11.95 -15.07 16.07
C PRO A 206 11.06 -15.95 16.97
N ASP A 207 10.06 -15.34 17.60
CA ASP A 207 9.00 -16.14 18.22
C ASP A 207 8.25 -16.99 17.18
N LYS A 208 7.47 -17.95 17.67
CA LYS A 208 6.78 -18.90 16.80
C LYS A 208 5.79 -18.23 15.84
N GLU A 209 5.08 -17.20 16.28
CA GLU A 209 4.07 -16.53 15.47
C GLU A 209 4.71 -15.80 14.30
N LEU A 210 5.76 -15.02 14.59
CA LEU A 210 6.53 -14.33 13.56
C LEU A 210 7.24 -15.32 12.63
N ALA A 211 7.78 -16.42 13.15
CA ALA A 211 8.39 -17.47 12.33
C ALA A 211 7.38 -18.06 11.33
N ASP A 212 6.19 -18.44 11.80
CA ASP A 212 5.14 -19.01 10.97
C ASP A 212 4.68 -18.01 9.90
N GLN A 213 4.50 -16.74 10.27
CA GLN A 213 4.14 -15.66 9.34
C GLN A 213 5.19 -15.48 8.24
N VAL A 214 6.47 -15.41 8.62
CA VAL A 214 7.59 -15.20 7.69
C VAL A 214 7.77 -16.41 6.76
N GLN A 215 7.59 -17.62 7.27
CA GLN A 215 7.61 -18.83 6.44
C GLN A 215 6.50 -18.84 5.40
N GLU A 216 5.28 -18.41 5.76
CA GLU A 216 4.18 -18.32 4.80
C GLU A 216 4.45 -17.24 3.73
N MET A 217 5.03 -16.09 4.10
CA MET A 217 5.46 -15.08 3.13
C MET A 217 6.49 -15.64 2.12
N ILE A 218 7.51 -16.36 2.61
CA ILE A 218 8.53 -17.00 1.77
C ILE A 218 7.89 -18.01 0.83
N LYS A 219 7.04 -18.90 1.34
CA LYS A 219 6.35 -19.92 0.55
C LYS A 219 5.48 -19.31 -0.56
N GLN A 220 4.78 -18.21 -0.28
CA GLN A 220 3.99 -17.50 -1.28
C GLN A 220 4.87 -16.89 -2.37
N ALA A 221 6.00 -16.27 -2.01
CA ALA A 221 6.93 -15.71 -2.98
C ALA A 221 7.61 -16.80 -3.84
N GLU A 222 7.96 -17.95 -3.25
CA GLU A 222 8.48 -19.11 -3.98
C GLU A 222 7.45 -19.66 -4.98
N ALA A 223 6.20 -19.83 -4.57
CA ALA A 223 5.12 -20.26 -5.45
C ALA A 223 4.89 -19.26 -6.59
N ALA A 224 4.95 -17.95 -6.31
CA ALA A 224 4.83 -16.90 -7.33
C ALA A 224 6.00 -16.96 -8.33
N LYS A 225 7.23 -17.22 -7.86
CA LYS A 225 8.42 -17.38 -8.69
C LYS A 225 8.33 -18.62 -9.59
N GLN A 226 7.86 -19.74 -9.05
CA GLN A 226 7.64 -20.99 -9.81
C GLN A 226 6.61 -20.78 -10.92
N LYS A 227 5.44 -20.22 -10.61
CA LYS A 227 4.40 -19.89 -11.61
C LYS A 227 4.91 -18.97 -12.71
N ALA A 228 5.79 -18.03 -12.38
CA ALA A 228 6.40 -17.15 -13.38
C ALA A 228 7.39 -17.87 -14.32
N SER A 229 7.96 -19.01 -13.89
CA SER A 229 8.93 -19.80 -14.65
C SER A 229 8.33 -20.89 -15.55
N GLU A 230 7.04 -21.20 -15.38
CA GLU A 230 6.37 -22.23 -16.19
C GLU A 230 6.15 -21.76 -17.65
N PRO A 231 6.39 -22.63 -18.66
CA PRO A 231 6.14 -22.33 -20.07
C PRO A 231 4.62 -22.22 -20.33
N GLY A 232 4.10 -21.00 -20.14
CA GLY A 232 2.69 -20.64 -20.30
C GLY A 232 2.34 -19.32 -19.58
N GLY A 233 3.01 -19.01 -18.47
CA GLY A 233 2.79 -17.77 -17.71
C GLY A 233 3.18 -16.48 -18.47
N GLY A 234 4.06 -16.59 -19.47
CA GLY A 234 4.46 -15.48 -20.34
C GLY A 234 3.50 -15.19 -21.50
N GLN A 235 2.61 -16.11 -21.86
CA GLN A 235 1.64 -15.90 -22.95
C GLN A 235 0.42 -15.13 -22.47
N SER A 236 -0.09 -15.36 -21.24
CA SER A 236 -1.25 -14.64 -20.71
C SER A 236 -1.03 -13.13 -20.55
N ARG A 237 0.19 -12.67 -20.19
CA ARG A 237 0.50 -11.23 -20.16
C ARG A 237 0.52 -10.57 -21.54
N LYS A 238 0.80 -11.31 -22.61
CA LYS A 238 0.81 -10.75 -23.98
C LYS A 238 -0.60 -10.66 -24.57
N THR A 239 -1.53 -11.51 -24.15
CA THR A 239 -2.91 -11.50 -24.66
C THR A 239 -3.74 -10.35 -24.10
N GLU A 240 -3.54 -9.97 -22.82
CA GLU A 240 -4.24 -8.83 -22.21
C GLU A 240 -3.78 -7.47 -22.77
N GLU A 241 -2.52 -7.35 -23.19
CA GLU A 241 -2.02 -6.14 -23.86
C GLU A 241 -2.52 -5.97 -25.30
N GLN A 242 -2.89 -7.06 -25.98
CA GLN A 242 -3.43 -7.02 -27.34
C GLN A 242 -4.95 -6.85 -27.39
N GLN A 243 -5.68 -7.16 -26.31
CA GLN A 243 -7.13 -6.93 -26.25
C GLN A 243 -7.52 -5.54 -25.73
N ALA A 244 -6.66 -4.85 -24.98
CA ALA A 244 -6.90 -3.46 -24.52
C ALA A 244 -6.48 -2.38 -25.53
N GLY A 245 -6.40 -2.73 -26.82
CA GLY A 245 -5.90 -1.87 -27.90
C GLY A 245 -6.75 -1.88 -29.18
N LYS A 246 -8.02 -2.29 -29.10
CA LYS A 246 -9.00 -2.14 -30.17
C LYS A 246 -10.17 -1.29 -29.71
#